data_AF-A0A962QRI0-F1
#
_entry.id   AF-A0A962QRI0-F1
#
_cell.length_a   1.000
_cell.length_b   1.000
_cell.length_c   1.000
_cell.angle_alpha   90.00
_cell.angle_beta   90.00
_cell.angle_gamma   90.00
#
_symmetry.space_group_name_H-M   'P 1'
#
loop_
_entity.id
_entity.type
_entity.pdbx_description
1 polymer ?
#
loop_
_entity_poly.entity_id
_entity_poly.type
_entity_poly.pdbx_seq_one_letter_code
_entity_poly.pdbx_strand_id
1 'polypeptide(L)'
;LGACATAGGLQALRNLDGSNTAWKHAVYAQPGFIHTLDQAEPVSAHVKVDFELWGCPVNGRQVLAAVQQLLFGVAPLEQRDKLCMECKRQHATCVMVTEGRPCLGPVTRTGCGALCPRFGRDCYACFGPAENPNTAALSRRLEGLGLAPADLARRFLFINSHAPAFNEAGRQHYRQGFSDD
;
A
#
# COMPACT_ATOMS: atom_id res chain seq x y z
N LEU A 1 -7.24 -9.70 -6.91
CA LEU A 1 -5.90 -10.17 -6.46
C LEU A 1 -4.87 -9.08 -6.71
N GLY A 2 -4.07 -8.75 -5.70
CA GLY A 2 -3.05 -7.71 -5.72
C GLY A 2 -3.56 -6.31 -5.36
N ALA A 3 -2.63 -5.40 -5.06
CA ALA A 3 -2.90 -4.02 -4.63
C ALA A 3 -3.80 -3.24 -5.60
N CYS A 4 -3.67 -3.49 -6.91
CA CYS A 4 -4.57 -2.92 -7.91
C CYS A 4 -6.04 -3.28 -7.67
N ALA A 5 -6.31 -4.52 -7.29
CA ALA A 5 -7.67 -4.99 -7.05
C ALA A 5 -8.18 -4.67 -5.64
N THR A 6 -7.30 -4.62 -4.65
CA THR A 6 -7.68 -4.44 -3.23
C THR A 6 -7.69 -2.98 -2.77
N ALA A 7 -6.95 -2.09 -3.46
CA ALA A 7 -6.84 -0.69 -3.08
C ALA A 7 -6.64 0.25 -4.28
N GLY A 8 -7.00 -0.18 -5.49
CA GLY A 8 -6.83 0.61 -6.71
C GLY A 8 -5.38 0.77 -7.19
N GLY A 9 -4.37 0.30 -6.45
CA GLY A 9 -2.96 0.24 -6.89
C GLY A 9 -2.32 1.60 -7.16
N LEU A 10 -1.21 1.59 -7.91
CA LEU A 10 -0.50 2.82 -8.32
C LEU A 10 -1.41 3.77 -9.11
N GLN A 11 -2.30 3.24 -9.95
CA GLN A 11 -3.21 4.05 -10.74
C GLN A 11 -4.22 4.83 -9.89
N ALA A 12 -4.47 4.43 -8.63
CA ALA A 12 -5.32 5.20 -7.71
C ALA A 12 -4.67 6.49 -7.21
N LEU A 13 -3.38 6.73 -7.47
CA LEU A 13 -2.76 8.05 -7.27
C LEU A 13 -3.50 9.16 -8.03
N ARG A 14 -4.03 8.86 -9.23
CA ARG A 14 -4.81 9.82 -10.02
C ARG A 14 -6.06 10.34 -9.30
N ASN A 15 -6.58 9.59 -8.32
CA ASN A 15 -7.77 9.97 -7.57
C ASN A 15 -7.49 11.18 -6.65
N LEU A 16 -6.22 11.53 -6.43
CA LEU A 16 -5.81 12.71 -5.66
C LEU A 16 -5.99 14.01 -6.45
N ASP A 17 -6.01 13.94 -7.78
CA ASP A 17 -6.00 15.12 -8.65
C ASP A 17 -7.40 15.54 -9.16
N GLY A 18 -8.47 14.94 -8.63
CA GLY A 18 -9.87 15.28 -8.93
C GLY A 18 -10.34 14.94 -10.35
N SER A 19 -9.45 14.91 -11.34
CA SER A 19 -9.73 14.52 -12.73
C SER A 19 -8.58 13.75 -13.36
N ASN A 20 -8.91 12.74 -14.16
CA ASN A 20 -7.93 12.00 -14.98
C ASN A 20 -7.60 12.69 -16.32
N THR A 21 -8.19 13.84 -16.61
CA THR A 21 -8.04 14.52 -17.91
C THR A 21 -6.61 14.97 -18.15
N ALA A 22 -6.00 15.67 -17.19
CA ALA A 22 -4.62 16.13 -17.28
C ALA A 22 -3.64 14.95 -17.48
N TRP A 23 -3.86 13.85 -16.76
CA TRP A 23 -3.09 12.61 -16.90
C TRP A 23 -3.16 12.02 -18.32
N LYS A 24 -4.36 11.99 -18.92
CA LYS A 24 -4.52 11.51 -20.30
C LYS A 24 -3.82 12.40 -21.31
N HIS A 25 -3.98 13.72 -21.18
CA HIS A 25 -3.35 14.71 -22.08
C HIS A 25 -1.82 14.75 -21.94
N ALA A 26 -1.27 14.39 -20.77
CA ALA A 26 0.17 14.33 -20.58
C ALA A 26 0.85 13.20 -21.37
N VAL A 27 0.12 12.13 -21.70
CA VAL A 27 0.67 10.95 -22.40
C VAL A 27 0.20 10.88 -23.85
N TYR A 28 -1.06 11.24 -24.12
CA TYR A 28 -1.69 11.07 -25.42
C TYR A 28 -2.05 12.40 -26.06
N ALA A 29 -1.57 12.64 -27.27
CA ALA A 29 -1.91 13.82 -28.05
C ALA A 29 -3.41 13.91 -28.40
N GLN A 30 -4.07 12.76 -28.55
CA GLN A 30 -5.51 12.66 -28.86
C GLN A 30 -6.21 11.70 -27.88
N PRO A 31 -6.54 12.15 -26.65
CA PRO A 31 -7.10 11.29 -25.61
C PRO A 31 -8.60 11.00 -25.79
N GLY A 32 -9.25 11.51 -26.84
CA GLY A 32 -10.69 11.36 -27.10
C GLY A 32 -11.16 9.91 -27.27
N PHE A 33 -10.24 8.99 -27.61
CA PHE A 33 -10.53 7.56 -27.74
C PHE A 33 -10.35 6.78 -26.42
N ILE A 34 -9.90 7.44 -25.35
CA ILE A 34 -9.60 6.80 -24.06
C ILE A 34 -10.76 7.06 -23.10
N HIS A 35 -11.60 6.05 -22.94
CA HIS A 35 -12.68 6.02 -21.96
C HIS A 35 -12.22 5.28 -20.69
N THR A 36 -12.26 5.97 -19.55
CA THR A 36 -11.91 5.41 -18.25
C THR A 36 -12.88 5.93 -17.20
N LEU A 37 -13.11 5.15 -16.15
CA LEU A 37 -13.75 5.66 -14.94
C LEU A 37 -12.96 6.82 -14.35
N ASP A 38 -13.67 7.73 -13.68
CA ASP A 38 -13.08 8.92 -13.06
C ASP A 38 -12.10 8.54 -11.96
N GLN A 39 -12.46 7.55 -11.14
CA GLN A 39 -11.63 7.03 -10.05
C GLN A 39 -11.16 5.61 -10.32
N ALA A 40 -10.01 5.24 -9.77
CA ALA A 40 -9.56 3.86 -9.68
C ALA A 40 -9.87 3.33 -8.28
N GLU A 41 -10.95 2.57 -8.17
CA GLU A 41 -11.47 1.99 -6.92
C GLU A 41 -11.11 0.51 -6.81
N PRO A 42 -11.14 -0.08 -5.60
CA PRO A 42 -10.98 -1.52 -5.41
C PRO A 42 -12.15 -2.29 -6.02
N VAL A 43 -11.91 -3.54 -6.40
CA VAL A 43 -12.94 -4.42 -7.00
C VAL A 43 -14.14 -4.60 -6.04
N SER A 44 -13.88 -4.62 -4.73
CA SER A 44 -14.90 -4.73 -3.69
C SER A 44 -15.89 -3.56 -3.63
N ALA A 45 -15.58 -2.42 -4.26
CA ALA A 45 -16.52 -1.31 -4.42
C ALA A 45 -17.61 -1.58 -5.46
N HIS A 46 -17.38 -2.51 -6.40
CA HIS A 46 -18.28 -2.75 -7.52
C HIS A 46 -18.95 -4.13 -7.49
N VAL A 47 -18.29 -5.12 -6.89
CA VAL A 47 -18.80 -6.49 -6.78
C VAL A 47 -18.46 -7.08 -5.43
N LYS A 48 -19.27 -8.04 -4.97
CA LYS A 48 -18.94 -8.81 -3.77
C LYS A 48 -17.62 -9.56 -3.99
N VAL A 49 -16.67 -9.37 -3.08
CA VAL A 49 -15.39 -10.08 -3.07
C VAL A 49 -15.35 -11.01 -1.86
N ASP A 50 -15.20 -12.31 -2.10
CA ASP A 50 -15.18 -13.31 -1.03
C ASP A 50 -13.80 -13.40 -0.34
N PHE A 51 -12.71 -13.10 -1.05
CA PHE A 51 -11.36 -13.12 -0.49
C PHE A 51 -10.39 -12.19 -1.23
N GLU A 52 -9.53 -11.51 -0.47
CA GLU A 52 -8.55 -10.56 -0.99
C GLU A 52 -7.11 -11.04 -0.75
N LEU A 53 -6.36 -11.21 -1.83
CA LEU A 53 -4.92 -11.41 -1.77
C LEU A 53 -4.20 -10.07 -1.97
N TRP A 54 -3.52 -9.61 -0.92
CA TRP A 54 -2.80 -8.35 -0.91
C TRP A 54 -1.33 -8.51 -1.35
N GLY A 55 -0.81 -7.53 -2.08
CA GLY A 55 0.57 -7.48 -2.57
C GLY A 55 0.73 -6.76 -3.91
N CYS A 56 1.88 -6.14 -4.15
CA CYS A 56 2.23 -5.49 -5.42
C CYS A 56 3.63 -5.92 -5.90
N PRO A 57 3.75 -7.09 -6.56
CA PRO A 57 2.70 -8.08 -6.80
C PRO A 57 2.43 -8.97 -5.56
N VAL A 58 1.36 -9.75 -5.61
CA VAL A 58 1.26 -10.93 -4.75
C VAL A 58 2.39 -11.91 -5.09
N ASN A 59 2.78 -12.76 -4.16
CA ASN A 59 3.80 -13.77 -4.43
C ASN A 59 3.20 -15.16 -4.68
N GLY A 60 3.99 -16.03 -5.34
CA GLY A 60 3.57 -17.38 -5.70
C GLY A 60 3.20 -18.26 -4.50
N ARG A 61 3.82 -18.03 -3.32
CA ARG A 61 3.48 -18.76 -2.10
C ARG A 61 2.06 -18.45 -1.62
N GLN A 62 1.67 -17.16 -1.63
CA GLN A 62 0.30 -16.75 -1.30
C GLN A 62 -0.72 -17.36 -2.25
N VAL A 63 -0.45 -17.30 -3.56
CA VAL A 63 -1.37 -17.81 -4.59
C VAL A 63 -1.52 -19.33 -4.46
N LEU A 64 -0.40 -20.07 -4.38
CA LEU A 64 -0.44 -21.52 -4.26
C LEU A 64 -1.15 -21.98 -2.99
N ALA A 65 -0.86 -21.35 -1.84
CA ALA A 65 -1.52 -21.67 -0.58
C ALA A 65 -3.04 -21.42 -0.65
N ALA A 66 -3.47 -20.26 -1.17
CA ALA A 66 -4.88 -19.93 -1.29
C ALA A 66 -5.62 -20.90 -2.23
N VAL A 67 -5.03 -21.24 -3.39
CA VAL A 67 -5.62 -22.20 -4.33
C VAL A 67 -5.74 -23.59 -3.69
N GLN A 68 -4.68 -24.07 -3.02
CA GLN A 68 -4.73 -25.36 -2.33
C GLN A 68 -5.82 -25.38 -1.26
N GLN A 69 -5.89 -24.35 -0.41
CA GLN A 69 -6.90 -24.24 0.65
C GLN A 69 -8.33 -24.28 0.07
N LEU A 70 -8.58 -23.53 -1.00
CA LEU A 70 -9.86 -23.54 -1.71
C LEU A 70 -10.20 -24.93 -2.29
N LEU A 71 -9.23 -25.61 -2.89
CA LEU A 71 -9.41 -26.96 -3.44
C LEU A 71 -9.72 -28.00 -2.35
N PHE A 72 -9.20 -27.82 -1.14
CA PHE A 72 -9.52 -28.65 0.02
C PHE A 72 -10.82 -28.24 0.73
N GLY A 73 -11.56 -27.25 0.21
CA GLY A 73 -12.81 -26.79 0.79
C GLY A 73 -12.66 -26.00 2.08
N VAL A 74 -11.47 -25.44 2.35
CA VAL A 74 -11.20 -24.60 3.53
C VAL A 74 -10.93 -23.16 3.13
N ALA A 75 -11.32 -22.22 3.98
CA ALA A 75 -11.06 -20.80 3.74
C ALA A 75 -9.54 -20.52 3.72
N PRO A 76 -9.03 -19.75 2.73
CA PRO A 76 -7.64 -19.34 2.71
C PRO A 76 -7.23 -18.57 3.96
N LEU A 77 -5.98 -18.74 4.39
CA LEU A 77 -5.46 -18.00 5.53
C LEU A 77 -5.26 -16.53 5.16
N GLU A 78 -5.99 -15.65 5.84
CA GLU A 78 -5.77 -14.21 5.69
C GLU A 78 -4.59 -13.76 6.54
N GLN A 79 -3.55 -13.25 5.88
CA GLN A 79 -2.42 -12.63 6.56
C GLN A 79 -2.86 -11.26 7.09
N ARG A 80 -2.81 -11.05 8.41
CA ARG A 80 -3.21 -9.79 9.04
C ARG A 80 -2.11 -9.18 9.94
N ASP A 81 -1.18 -10.02 10.39
CA ASP A 81 -0.01 -9.61 11.16
C ASP A 81 0.73 -8.43 10.52
N LYS A 82 1.31 -7.58 11.36
CA LYS A 82 2.22 -6.50 10.96
C LYS A 82 3.54 -7.09 10.44
N LEU A 83 4.13 -6.45 9.44
CA LEU A 83 5.39 -6.88 8.84
C LEU A 83 6.54 -6.97 9.85
N CYS A 84 6.48 -6.16 10.91
CA CYS A 84 7.43 -6.23 12.02
C CYS A 84 7.54 -7.64 12.62
N MET A 85 6.43 -8.39 12.71
CA MET A 85 6.43 -9.76 13.22
C MET A 85 7.29 -10.67 12.33
N GLU A 86 7.18 -10.51 11.02
CA GLU A 86 7.99 -11.25 10.05
C GLU A 86 9.47 -10.86 10.10
N CYS A 87 9.77 -9.56 10.21
CA CYS A 87 11.15 -9.10 10.42
C CYS A 87 11.76 -9.76 11.66
N LYS A 88 11.02 -9.86 12.77
CA LYS A 88 11.51 -10.49 14.01
C LYS A 88 11.66 -12.00 13.88
N ARG A 89 10.69 -12.70 13.27
CA ARG A 89 10.77 -14.14 12.97
C ARG A 89 11.99 -14.49 12.12
N GLN A 90 12.42 -13.58 11.25
CA GLN A 90 13.56 -13.76 10.35
C GLN A 90 14.87 -13.13 10.88
N HIS A 91 14.90 -12.66 12.13
CA HIS A 91 16.05 -11.99 12.73
C HIS A 91 16.60 -10.79 11.93
N ALA A 92 15.72 -10.10 11.19
CA ALA A 92 16.09 -8.92 10.42
C ALA A 92 16.37 -7.73 11.35
N THR A 93 17.51 -7.08 11.17
CA THR A 93 17.87 -5.84 11.86
C THR A 93 16.85 -4.75 11.51
N CYS A 94 16.36 -4.02 12.53
CA CYS A 94 15.32 -3.03 12.33
C CYS A 94 15.91 -1.73 11.76
N VAL A 95 15.78 -1.54 10.45
CA VAL A 95 16.26 -0.34 9.72
C VAL A 95 15.73 0.99 10.26
N MET A 96 14.53 1.01 10.85
CA MET A 96 13.99 2.23 11.47
C MET A 96 14.73 2.58 12.77
N VAL A 97 15.14 1.58 13.54
CA VAL A 97 15.80 1.79 14.84
C VAL A 97 17.30 2.00 14.64
N THR A 98 17.95 1.20 13.80
CA THR A 98 19.40 1.24 13.61
C THR A 98 19.86 2.35 12.68
N GLU A 99 19.05 2.73 11.71
CA GLU A 99 19.43 3.66 10.63
C GLU A 99 18.47 4.84 10.51
N GLY A 100 17.45 4.95 11.37
CA GLY A 100 16.46 6.03 11.30
C GLY A 100 15.59 5.99 10.04
N ARG A 101 15.56 4.88 9.28
CA ARG A 101 14.81 4.85 8.02
C ARG A 101 13.29 4.86 8.24
N PRO A 102 12.53 5.65 7.46
CA PRO A 102 11.08 5.82 7.63
C PRO A 102 10.22 4.64 7.16
N CYS A 103 10.32 3.50 7.86
CA CYS A 103 9.68 2.24 7.50
C CYS A 103 8.19 2.15 7.84
N LEU A 104 7.34 1.77 6.87
CA LEU A 104 5.91 1.51 7.07
C LEU A 104 5.59 0.10 7.59
N GLY A 105 6.60 -0.70 7.94
CA GLY A 105 6.43 -2.07 8.46
C GLY A 105 5.44 -2.20 9.63
N PRO A 106 5.37 -1.25 10.59
CA PRO A 106 4.43 -1.33 11.72
C PRO A 106 2.94 -1.26 11.35
N VAL A 107 2.61 -0.78 10.15
CA VAL A 107 1.23 -0.64 9.66
C VAL A 107 0.96 -1.43 8.39
N THR A 108 1.95 -2.19 7.91
CA THR A 108 1.85 -2.99 6.68
C THR A 108 1.67 -4.46 7.00
N ARG A 109 0.80 -5.14 6.27
CA ARG A 109 0.55 -6.58 6.36
C ARG A 109 1.81 -7.40 6.06
N THR A 110 1.96 -8.54 6.73
CA THR A 110 2.96 -9.56 6.38
C THR A 110 2.61 -10.27 5.05
N GLY A 111 3.44 -11.23 4.66
CA GLY A 111 3.24 -12.09 3.48
C GLY A 111 4.32 -11.92 2.43
N CYS A 112 5.00 -10.77 2.38
CA CYS A 112 6.11 -10.52 1.46
C CYS A 112 7.46 -11.09 1.93
N GLY A 113 7.50 -11.74 3.10
CA GLY A 113 8.71 -12.31 3.69
C GLY A 113 9.69 -11.25 4.21
N ALA A 114 9.21 -10.06 4.58
CA ALA A 114 10.04 -8.94 5.04
C ALA A 114 11.19 -8.60 4.08
N LEU A 115 10.94 -8.72 2.78
CA LEU A 115 11.96 -8.59 1.73
C LEU A 115 12.74 -7.28 1.87
N CYS A 116 12.09 -6.13 1.84
CA CYS A 116 12.81 -4.85 1.81
C CYS A 116 13.68 -4.64 3.07
N PRO A 117 13.15 -4.80 4.31
CA PRO A 117 13.95 -4.63 5.52
C PRO A 117 15.15 -5.58 5.61
N ARG A 118 15.04 -6.80 5.09
CA ARG A 118 16.16 -7.76 5.08
C ARG A 118 17.32 -7.36 4.17
N PHE A 119 17.05 -6.53 3.18
CA PHE A 119 18.05 -5.95 2.29
C PHE A 119 18.37 -4.49 2.67
N GLY A 120 18.12 -4.11 3.94
CA GLY A 120 18.46 -2.79 4.46
C GLY A 120 17.52 -1.68 4.00
N ARG A 121 16.45 -1.95 3.25
CA ARG A 121 15.50 -0.93 2.78
C ARG A 121 14.30 -0.85 3.71
N ASP A 122 13.79 0.35 3.95
CA ASP A 122 12.50 0.55 4.62
C ASP A 122 11.34 -0.10 3.84
N CYS A 123 10.30 -0.53 4.57
CA CYS A 123 9.06 -0.99 3.97
C CYS A 123 8.26 0.21 3.44
N TYR A 124 7.74 0.07 2.22
CA TYR A 124 6.93 1.07 1.52
C TYR A 124 5.46 0.63 1.35
N ALA A 125 5.01 -0.29 2.20
CA ALA A 125 3.61 -0.70 2.33
C ALA A 125 2.91 -1.29 1.09
N CYS A 126 3.65 -1.95 0.19
CA CYS A 126 3.07 -2.55 -1.02
C CYS A 126 2.06 -3.68 -0.75
N PHE A 127 2.12 -4.31 0.43
CA PHE A 127 1.18 -5.37 0.87
C PHE A 127 -0.07 -4.82 1.58
N GLY A 128 -0.24 -3.50 1.61
CA GLY A 128 -1.42 -2.86 2.18
C GLY A 128 -1.44 -2.85 3.71
N PRO A 129 -2.51 -2.28 4.29
CA PRO A 129 -2.62 -2.12 5.73
C PRO A 129 -2.71 -3.49 6.45
N ALA A 130 -2.02 -3.58 7.59
CA ALA A 130 -2.19 -4.67 8.56
C ALA A 130 -3.47 -4.48 9.38
N GLU A 131 -3.77 -5.45 10.25
CA GLU A 131 -4.79 -5.24 11.28
C GLU A 131 -4.42 -4.13 12.26
N ASN A 132 -5.45 -3.41 12.73
CA ASN A 132 -5.33 -2.31 13.71
C ASN A 132 -4.10 -1.41 13.44
N PRO A 133 -3.99 -0.81 12.24
CA PRO A 133 -2.84 0.00 11.87
C PRO A 133 -2.90 1.32 12.65
N ASN A 134 -1.87 1.61 13.47
CA ASN A 134 -1.77 2.87 14.19
C ASN A 134 -0.96 3.88 13.37
N THR A 135 -1.56 4.37 12.28
CA THR A 135 -0.94 5.30 11.33
C THR A 135 -0.62 6.65 11.98
N ALA A 136 -1.45 7.13 12.92
CA ALA A 136 -1.19 8.38 13.63
C ALA A 136 0.07 8.32 14.50
N ALA A 137 0.26 7.26 15.29
CA ALA A 137 1.48 7.12 16.09
C ALA A 137 2.71 6.91 15.22
N LEU A 138 2.58 6.15 14.12
CA LEU A 138 3.68 5.97 13.18
C LEU A 138 4.06 7.30 12.53
N SER A 139 3.09 8.12 12.12
CA SER A 139 3.35 9.43 11.51
C SER A 139 4.16 10.31 12.45
N ARG A 140 3.73 10.46 13.71
CA ARG A 140 4.51 11.19 14.73
C ARG A 140 5.93 10.65 14.93
N ARG A 141 6.10 9.32 14.87
CA ARG A 141 7.44 8.72 14.96
C ARG A 141 8.31 9.09 13.77
N LEU A 142 7.75 9.07 12.56
CA LEU A 142 8.46 9.41 11.33
C LEU A 142 8.78 10.91 11.24
N GLU A 143 7.88 11.79 11.70
CA GLU A 143 8.14 13.21 11.89
C GLU A 143 9.29 13.44 12.87
N GLY A 144 9.29 12.72 14.00
CA GLY A 144 10.39 12.75 14.97
C GLY A 144 11.72 12.20 14.45
N LEU A 145 11.72 11.48 13.31
CA LEU A 145 12.92 11.09 12.57
C LEU A 145 13.33 12.13 11.51
N GLY A 146 12.62 13.26 11.43
CA GLY A 146 12.90 14.36 10.51
C GLY A 146 12.20 14.26 9.15
N LEU A 147 11.20 13.37 8.99
CA LEU A 147 10.50 13.23 7.72
C LEU A 147 9.51 14.39 7.51
N ALA A 148 9.58 15.03 6.33
CA ALA A 148 8.68 16.13 5.99
C ALA A 148 7.22 15.64 5.81
N PRO A 149 6.21 16.49 6.06
CA PRO A 149 4.81 16.16 5.83
C PRO A 149 4.51 15.66 4.41
N ALA A 150 5.10 16.29 3.38
CA ALA A 150 4.92 15.86 1.99
C ALA A 150 5.40 14.41 1.76
N ASP A 151 6.53 14.03 2.37
CA ASP A 151 7.07 12.67 2.26
C ASP A 151 6.27 11.64 3.05
N LEU A 152 5.64 12.04 4.17
CA LEU A 152 4.66 11.20 4.87
C LEU A 152 3.46 10.91 3.99
N ALA A 153 2.91 11.95 3.36
CA ALA A 153 1.81 11.80 2.43
C ALA A 153 2.18 10.85 1.28
N ARG A 154 3.35 11.06 0.64
CA ARG A 154 3.85 10.18 -0.44
C ARG A 154 3.95 8.73 0.01
N ARG A 155 4.42 8.47 1.23
CA ARG A 155 4.58 7.11 1.77
C ARG A 155 3.25 6.40 1.96
N PHE A 156 2.28 7.02 2.62
CA PHE A 156 0.97 6.41 2.83
C PHE A 156 0.18 6.30 1.52
N LEU A 157 0.26 7.31 0.65
CA LEU A 157 -0.50 7.36 -0.60
C LEU A 157 0.19 6.63 -1.76
N PHE A 158 1.30 5.91 -1.58
CA PHE A 158 2.07 5.42 -2.73
C PHE A 158 1.33 4.35 -3.57
N ILE A 159 1.21 3.12 -3.07
CA ILE A 159 0.68 1.97 -3.84
C ILE A 159 -0.75 1.64 -3.45
N ASN A 160 -1.09 1.84 -2.17
CA ASN A 160 -2.39 1.47 -1.61
C ASN A 160 -3.15 2.74 -1.18
N SER A 161 -3.09 3.78 -2.01
CA SER A 161 -3.64 5.12 -1.70
C SER A 161 -5.13 5.12 -1.42
N HIS A 162 -5.88 4.17 -1.99
CA HIS A 162 -7.32 4.04 -1.80
C HIS A 162 -7.69 3.05 -0.68
N ALA A 163 -6.71 2.49 0.03
CA ALA A 163 -7.00 1.74 1.24
C ALA A 163 -7.35 2.72 2.38
N PRO A 164 -8.51 2.58 3.07
CA PRO A 164 -9.02 3.61 3.98
C PRO A 164 -7.99 4.12 5.01
N ALA A 165 -7.31 3.20 5.71
CA ALA A 165 -6.33 3.56 6.74
C ALA A 165 -5.13 4.37 6.21
N PHE A 166 -4.69 4.09 4.98
CA PHE A 166 -3.59 4.81 4.36
C PHE A 166 -4.05 6.08 3.66
N ASN A 167 -5.25 6.07 3.08
CA ASN A 167 -5.85 7.27 2.50
C ASN A 167 -6.02 8.36 3.56
N GLU A 168 -6.65 8.01 4.69
CA GLU A 168 -6.89 8.94 5.78
C GLU A 168 -5.57 9.51 6.33
N ALA A 169 -4.61 8.63 6.65
CA ALA A 169 -3.30 9.04 7.15
C ALA A 169 -2.54 9.93 6.16
N GLY A 170 -2.52 9.54 4.88
CA GLY A 170 -1.84 10.30 3.84
C GLY A 170 -2.46 11.67 3.60
N ARG A 171 -3.80 11.76 3.58
CA ARG A 171 -4.53 13.01 3.35
C ARG A 171 -4.34 14.04 4.45
N GLN A 172 -4.06 13.63 5.69
CA GLN A 172 -3.73 14.55 6.78
C GLN A 172 -2.46 15.38 6.49
N HIS A 173 -1.54 14.83 5.70
CA HIS A 173 -0.27 15.48 5.37
C HIS A 173 -0.18 15.94 3.91
N TYR A 174 -1.15 15.56 3.06
CA TYR A 174 -1.14 15.85 1.63
C TYR A 174 -1.54 17.29 1.34
N ARG A 175 -0.75 17.95 0.47
CA ARG A 175 -1.10 19.21 -0.19
C ARG A 175 -1.12 18.97 -1.69
N GLN A 176 -2.15 19.48 -2.36
CA GLN A 176 -2.34 19.27 -3.79
C GLN A 176 -1.15 19.83 -4.59
N GLY A 177 -0.69 19.05 -5.57
CA GLY A 177 0.36 19.47 -6.50
C GLY A 177 1.79 19.45 -5.96
N PHE A 178 2.04 18.91 -4.76
CA PHE A 178 3.38 18.84 -4.14
C PHE A 178 4.19 20.14 -4.28
N SER A 179 3.54 21.29 -4.09
CA SER A 179 4.14 22.64 -4.26
C SER A 179 5.29 22.97 -3.29
N ASP A 180 5.75 21.99 -2.52
CA ASP A 180 6.80 22.09 -1.52
C ASP A 180 8.13 21.45 -2.02
N ASP A 181 8.19 20.93 -3.26
CA ASP A 181 9.41 20.50 -3.98
C ASP A 181 9.92 21.58 -4.95
#